data_AF-A0A4Q7QDE3-F1
#
_entry.id   AF-A0A4Q7QDE3-F1
#
_cell.length_a   1.000
_cell.length_b   1.000
_cell.length_c   1.000
_cell.angle_alpha   90.00
_cell.angle_beta   90.00
_cell.angle_gamma   90.00
#
_symmetry.space_group_name_H-M   'P 1'
#
loop_
_entity.id
_entity.type
_entity.pdbx_description
1 polymer ?
#
loop_
_entity_poly.entity_id
_entity_poly.type
_entity_poly.pdbx_seq_one_letter_code
_entity_poly.pdbx_strand_id
1 'polypeptide(L)' 'MCSARSCHSGVPTWVVHAEKGDGGLTGAERRTLEACSTVKIVTIPGSVFFLPNEVPDQIASVINDAVAAVNA' A
#
# COMPACT_ATOMS: atom_id res chain seq x y z
N MET A 1 13.70 -3.56 3.46
CA MET A 1 13.84 -5.00 3.12
C MET A 1 12.51 -5.68 2.75
N CYS A 2 11.35 -5.25 3.29
CA CYS A 2 10.03 -5.81 2.93
C CYS A 2 9.57 -5.49 1.48
N SER A 3 10.00 -4.36 0.90
CA SER A 3 9.59 -3.95 -0.45
C SER A 3 10.02 -4.91 -1.56
N ALA A 4 11.28 -5.34 -1.56
CA ALA A 4 11.80 -6.25 -2.57
C ALA A 4 11.07 -7.60 -2.56
N ARG A 5 10.71 -8.13 -1.38
CA ARG A 5 10.00 -9.42 -1.28
C ARG A 5 8.61 -9.37 -1.90
N SER A 6 7.90 -8.24 -1.76
CA SER A 6 6.57 -8.05 -2.34
C SER A 6 6.62 -8.13 -3.88
N CYS A 7 7.64 -7.52 -4.49
CA CYS A 7 7.86 -7.59 -5.93
C CYS A 7 8.13 -9.00 -6.46
N HIS A 8 8.88 -9.81 -5.70
CA HIS A 8 9.25 -11.17 -6.11
C HIS A 8 8.13 -12.19 -5.89
N SER A 9 7.04 -11.80 -5.21
CA SER A 9 5.92 -12.72 -4.94
C SER A 9 5.16 -13.13 -6.19
N GLY A 10 5.20 -12.31 -7.26
CA GLY A 10 4.39 -12.50 -8.47
C GLY A 10 2.88 -12.30 -8.27
N VAL A 11 2.44 -11.94 -7.05
CA VAL A 11 1.03 -11.73 -6.71
C VAL A 11 0.72 -10.22 -6.70
N PRO A 12 -0.43 -9.78 -7.24
CA PRO A 12 -0.90 -8.41 -7.08
C PRO A 12 -0.92 -7.98 -5.61
N THR A 13 -0.24 -6.88 -5.30
CA THR A 13 -0.02 -6.42 -3.91
C THR A 13 -0.33 -4.94 -3.77
N TRP A 14 -1.09 -4.57 -2.74
CA TRP A 14 -1.35 -3.17 -2.38
C TRP A 14 -0.56 -2.80 -1.13
N VAL A 15 0.32 -1.81 -1.26
CA VAL A 15 1.05 -1.23 -0.13
C VAL A 15 0.34 0.04 0.29
N VAL A 16 -0.40 -0.05 1.39
CA VAL A 16 -1.15 1.08 1.96
C VAL A 16 -0.35 1.70 3.09
N HIS A 17 -0.10 3.00 3.02
CA HIS A 17 0.63 3.73 4.05
C HIS A 17 0.09 5.15 4.21
N ALA A 18 0.34 5.76 5.37
CA ALA A 18 0.00 7.16 5.61
C ALA A 18 1.03 8.12 5.00
N GLU A 19 0.60 9.33 4.66
CA GLU A 19 1.47 10.41 4.17
C GLU A 19 2.52 10.80 5.22
N LYS A 20 2.11 10.88 6.49
CA LYS A 20 2.96 11.26 7.63
C LYS A 20 2.82 10.25 8.77
N GLY A 21 3.91 10.07 9.53
CA GLY A 21 4.00 9.13 10.65
C GLY A 21 5.03 8.02 10.42
N ASP A 22 5.19 7.13 11.40
CA ASP A 22 6.26 6.13 11.43
C ASP A 22 6.06 4.96 10.43
N GLY A 23 4.95 4.98 9.67
CA GLY A 23 4.66 4.04 8.59
C GLY A 23 5.02 4.54 7.18
N GLY A 24 5.64 5.72 7.04
CA GLY A 24 5.99 6.30 5.74
C GLY A 24 7.04 5.49 4.97
N LEU A 25 6.91 5.47 3.64
CA LEU A 25 7.92 4.87 2.76
C LEU A 25 9.10 5.81 2.59
N THR A 26 10.32 5.30 2.76
CA THR A 26 11.51 6.04 2.32
C THR A 26 11.51 6.18 0.79
N GLY A 27 12.22 7.19 0.25
CA GLY A 27 12.31 7.38 -1.20
C GLY A 27 12.89 6.17 -1.95
N ALA A 28 13.80 5.42 -1.32
CA ALA A 28 14.38 4.21 -1.91
C ALA A 28 13.35 3.04 -1.94
N GLU A 29 12.58 2.87 -0.87
CA GLU A 29 11.53 1.85 -0.80
C GLU A 29 10.40 2.14 -1.78
N ARG A 30 9.99 3.41 -1.87
CA ARG A 30 9.01 3.87 -2.86
C ARG A 30 9.45 3.55 -4.29
N ARG A 31 10.67 3.97 -4.68
CA ARG A 31 11.21 3.67 -6.02
C ARG A 31 11.27 2.18 -6.32
N THR A 32 11.63 1.38 -5.32
CA THR A 32 11.67 -0.08 -5.47
C THR A 32 10.28 -0.65 -5.75
N LEU A 33 9.27 -0.23 -4.98
CA LEU A 33 7.89 -0.68 -5.14
C LEU A 33 7.27 -0.20 -6.45
N GLU A 34 7.52 1.06 -6.85
CA GLU A 34 7.02 1.65 -8.10
C GLU A 34 7.60 0.97 -9.35
N ALA A 35 8.78 0.36 -9.25
CA ALA A 35 9.37 -0.41 -10.35
C ALA A 35 8.70 -1.78 -10.58
N CYS A 36 7.80 -2.22 -9.68
CA CYS A 36 7.19 -3.53 -9.71
C CYS A 36 5.77 -3.47 -10.28
N SER A 37 5.56 -4.11 -11.42
CA SER A 37 4.27 -4.08 -12.14
C SER A 37 3.10 -4.69 -11.36
N THR A 38 3.38 -5.57 -10.40
CA THR A 38 2.37 -6.21 -9.55
C THR A 38 2.05 -5.42 -8.28
N VAL A 39 2.74 -4.31 -8.02
CA VAL A 39 2.57 -3.53 -6.78
C VAL A 39 1.83 -2.23 -7.07
N LYS A 40 0.82 -1.93 -6.25
CA LYS A 40 0.15 -0.63 -6.21
C LYS A 40 0.40 0.04 -4.86
N ILE A 41 0.94 1.26 -4.88
CA ILE A 41 1.13 2.06 -3.66
C ILE A 41 -0.12 2.94 -3.47
N VAL A 42 -0.69 2.89 -2.27
CA VAL A 42 -1.82 3.74 -1.86
C VAL A 42 -1.37 4.58 -0.69
N THR A 43 -1.37 5.90 -0.88
CA THR A 43 -1.04 6.85 0.18
C THR A 43 -2.34 7.41 0.76
N ILE A 44 -2.54 7.20 2.07
CA ILE A 44 -3.64 7.76 2.84
C ILE A 44 -3.22 9.15 3.35
N PRO A 45 -3.98 10.22 3.07
CA PRO A 45 -3.63 11.58 3.52
C PRO A 45 -3.59 11.70 5.04
N GLY A 46 -2.73 12.56 5.55
CA GLY A 46 -2.66 12.90 6.99
C GLY A 46 -1.67 12.06 7.81
N SER A 47 -1.79 12.18 9.13
CA SER A 47 -0.86 11.61 10.13
C SER A 47 -1.51 10.45 10.89
N VAL A 48 -2.00 9.46 10.16
CA VAL A 48 -2.64 8.27 10.72
C VAL A 48 -1.60 7.15 10.90
N PHE A 49 -1.63 6.48 12.04
CA PHE A 49 -0.69 5.42 12.39
C PHE A 49 -1.36 4.04 12.40
N PHE A 50 -2.62 3.97 12.84
CA PHE A 50 -3.40 2.74 12.93
C PHE A 50 -4.58 2.78 11.95
N LEU A 51 -4.23 2.71 10.66
CA LEU A 51 -5.12 2.95 9.52
C LEU A 51 -6.50 2.28 9.60
N PRO A 52 -6.65 0.97 9.89
CA PRO A 52 -7.98 0.35 9.94
C PRO A 52 -8.87 0.93 11.05
N ASN A 53 -8.29 1.53 12.09
CA ASN A 53 -9.02 2.08 13.23
C ASN A 53 -9.29 3.58 13.05
N GLU A 54 -8.37 4.31 12.44
CA GLU A 54 -8.47 5.77 12.31
C GLU A 54 -9.21 6.21 11.04
N VAL A 55 -9.12 5.45 9.95
CA VAL A 55 -9.80 5.73 8.68
C VAL A 55 -10.47 4.48 8.10
N PRO A 56 -11.34 3.80 8.87
CA PRO A 56 -11.92 2.50 8.51
C PRO A 56 -12.59 2.51 7.13
N ASP A 57 -13.36 3.56 6.81
CA ASP A 57 -14.10 3.63 5.55
C ASP A 57 -13.18 3.73 4.32
N GLN A 58 -12.09 4.50 4.44
CA GLN A 58 -11.11 4.63 3.36
C GLN A 58 -10.36 3.31 3.14
N ILE A 59 -9.98 2.63 4.23
CA ILE A 59 -9.32 1.33 4.15
C ILE A 59 -10.24 0.26 3.59
N ALA A 60 -11.52 0.24 3.99
CA ALA A 60 -12.52 -0.65 3.42
C ALA A 60 -12.67 -0.42 1.90
N SER A 61 -12.70 0.84 1.45
CA SER A 61 -12.73 1.16 0.01
C SER A 61 -11.51 0.61 -0.73
N VAL A 62 -10.30 0.79 -0.18
CA VAL A 62 -9.06 0.29 -0.80
C VAL A 62 -9.06 -1.24 -0.91
N ILE A 63 -9.56 -1.94 0.13
CA ILE A 63 -9.67 -3.40 0.12
C ILE A 63 -10.66 -3.85 -0.96
N ASN A 64 -11.83 -3.19 -1.06
CA ASN A 64 -12.82 -3.52 -2.09
C ASN A 64 -12.26 -3.33 -3.50
N ASP A 65 -11.53 -2.24 -3.75
CA ASP A 65 -10.87 -1.99 -5.04
C ASP A 65 -9.83 -3.07 -5.36
N ALA A 66 -9.05 -3.49 -4.36
CA ALA A 66 -8.05 -4.54 -4.53
C ALA A 66 -8.68 -5.90 -4.87
N VAL A 67 -9.75 -6.27 -4.15
CA VAL A 67 -10.51 -7.51 -4.40
C VAL A 67 -11.14 -7.48 -5.79
N ALA A 68 -11.71 -6.36 -6.21
CA ALA A 68 -12.28 -6.23 -7.55
C ALA A 68 -11.22 -6.38 -8.65
N ALA A 69 -10.03 -5.81 -8.45
CA ALA A 69 -8.96 -5.86 -9.45
C ALA A 69 -8.34 -7.24 -9.67
N VAL A 70 -8.37 -8.14 -8.68
CA VAL A 70 -7.84 -9.51 -8.81
C VAL A 70 -8.89 -10.54 -9.25
N ASN A 71 -10.17 -10.16 -9.22
CA ASN A 71 -11.30 -11.01 -9.62
C ASN A 71 -11.83 -10.68 -11.04
N ALA A 72 -11.24 -9.70 -11.73
CA ALA A 72 -11.55 -9.31 -13.09
C ALA A 72 -10.71 -10.09 -14.11
#